data_AF-A0A4Q3UM26-F1
#
_entry.id   AF-A0A4Q3UM26-F1
#
_cell.length_a   1.000
_cell.length_b   1.000
_cell.length_c   1.000
_cell.angle_alpha   90.00
_cell.angle_beta   90.00
_cell.angle_gamma   90.00
#
_symmetry.space_group_name_H-M   'P 1'
#
loop_
_entity.id
_entity.type
_entity.pdbx_description
1 polymer ?
#
loop_
_entity_poly.entity_id
_entity_poly.type
_entity_poly.pdbx_seq_one_letter_code
_entity_poly.pdbx_strand_id
1 'polypeptide(L)'
;MGNIAIKPRLRGVALVLFAVSPWVIAYRSDDPARWTAARWAAWRDEKIDAILTPTFDYGGEKMLSRVDMIAKASAAYNEMRPLLESPAFLADTGRRAEMANFVRFVAAQRRMALTDRLGVATHALGMNISDRDYWAYVRPYVRPYVSFPPLLQSQAFLKAMSRSTNYANALGMIEAQNARLPERRKWIVFPFRAQFIRSVDRTTYGRLLVVVPNEPMSDGKLLDRWVMFAIGTPDMAAATRIKSVSVVATLRDPSQPGSSKAYMADFLRETDGTTGAISVRPNFLLSPNPSKNCYDCHKSAVLPMRPKLAYRFDESGRMVEDASGRTSIQEALDRLIESYGKSDFSHLDGDDYGPSMGASQAFRSDEFIAWATADRPICAASYPRIRANMRCGSCHEESAKLNFLLGMRNDREVASFEAKESMVKTYIEKGYMPPHNTLTPDERTALWKCLSKEYFDQSTRRGRFVDWLRGVEARS
;
A
#
# COMPACT_ATOMS: atom_id res chain seq x y z
N MET A 1 -41.78 37.59 41.73
CA MET A 1 -43.22 37.88 41.67
C MET A 1 -43.50 38.58 40.36
N GLY A 2 -44.39 38.04 39.53
CA GLY A 2 -44.74 38.61 38.22
C GLY A 2 -45.17 37.54 37.21
N ASN A 3 -46.32 36.89 37.46
CA ASN A 3 -46.97 35.98 36.52
C ASN A 3 -47.64 36.81 35.42
N ILE A 4 -47.19 36.67 34.16
CA ILE A 4 -47.88 37.21 32.98
C ILE A 4 -48.66 36.06 32.34
N ALA A 5 -49.99 36.11 32.48
CA ALA A 5 -50.93 35.21 31.84
C ALA A 5 -51.18 35.65 30.38
N ILE A 6 -50.91 34.78 29.42
CA ILE A 6 -51.23 34.98 28.00
C ILE A 6 -52.43 34.10 27.66
N LYS A 7 -53.56 34.72 27.28
CA LYS A 7 -54.76 34.05 26.76
C LYS A 7 -54.51 33.51 25.34
N PRO A 8 -54.98 32.30 24.98
CA PRO A 8 -54.98 31.87 23.59
C PRO A 8 -56.21 32.42 22.85
N ARG A 9 -55.98 33.06 21.70
CA ARG A 9 -57.02 33.35 20.69
C ARG A 9 -57.12 32.15 19.75
N LEU A 10 -58.24 31.43 19.80
CA LEU A 10 -58.66 30.49 18.77
C LEU A 10 -58.97 31.26 17.48
N ARG A 11 -58.18 31.03 16.42
CA ARG A 11 -58.54 31.38 15.04
C ARG A 11 -58.86 30.08 14.30
N GLY A 12 -60.10 29.94 13.85
CA GLY A 12 -60.54 28.84 13.02
C GLY A 12 -59.76 28.80 11.70
N VAL A 13 -59.16 27.65 11.41
CA VAL A 13 -58.57 27.35 10.11
C VAL A 13 -59.62 26.61 9.31
N ALA A 14 -60.04 27.22 8.20
CA ALA A 14 -60.89 26.58 7.21
C ALA A 14 -60.13 25.42 6.55
N LEU A 15 -60.69 24.21 6.66
CA LEU A 15 -60.18 23.00 6.03
C LEU A 15 -60.51 23.04 4.54
N VAL A 16 -59.56 23.42 3.69
CA VAL A 16 -59.69 23.25 2.24
C VAL A 16 -59.32 21.80 1.90
N LEU A 17 -60.34 20.98 1.66
CA LEU A 17 -60.21 19.63 1.10
C LEU A 17 -59.75 19.75 -0.36
N PHE A 18 -58.43 19.67 -0.60
CA PHE A 18 -57.92 19.37 -1.93
C PHE A 18 -58.20 17.89 -2.23
N ALA A 19 -59.05 17.64 -3.21
CA ALA A 19 -59.20 16.34 -3.82
C ALA A 19 -57.85 15.95 -4.48
N VAL A 20 -57.07 15.13 -3.78
CA VAL A 20 -55.84 14.54 -4.32
C VAL A 20 -56.27 13.52 -5.37
N SER A 21 -56.10 13.86 -6.66
CA SER A 21 -56.32 12.92 -7.74
C SER A 21 -55.43 11.67 -7.53
N PRO A 22 -55.96 10.45 -7.63
CA PRO A 22 -55.18 9.23 -7.48
C PRO A 22 -54.46 8.93 -8.81
N TRP A 23 -53.54 9.80 -9.21
CA TRP A 23 -52.47 9.39 -10.10
C TRP A 23 -51.46 8.64 -9.24
N VAL A 24 -51.82 7.41 -8.86
CA VAL A 24 -50.84 6.40 -8.45
C VAL A 24 -50.01 6.12 -9.69
N ILE A 25 -49.00 6.95 -9.93
CA ILE A 25 -47.89 6.60 -10.81
C ILE A 25 -47.34 5.34 -10.15
N ALA A 26 -47.64 4.18 -10.74
CA ALA A 26 -47.02 2.94 -10.37
C ALA A 26 -45.52 3.17 -10.49
N TYR A 27 -44.86 3.41 -9.36
CA TYR A 27 -43.42 3.48 -9.28
C TYR A 27 -42.97 2.08 -9.69
N ARG A 28 -42.66 1.90 -10.97
CA ARG A 28 -42.01 0.68 -11.44
C ARG A 28 -40.73 0.62 -10.65
N SER A 29 -40.74 -0.27 -9.65
CA SER A 29 -39.55 -0.67 -8.91
C SER A 29 -38.44 -0.85 -9.92
N ASP A 30 -37.43 -0.01 -9.80
CA ASP A 30 -36.34 0.04 -10.73
C ASP A 30 -35.42 -1.16 -10.52
N ASP A 31 -35.82 -2.32 -11.05
CA ASP A 31 -35.15 -3.61 -10.84
C ASP A 31 -33.78 -3.63 -11.55
N PRO A 32 -32.64 -3.56 -10.83
CA PRO A 32 -31.32 -3.52 -11.43
C PRO A 32 -30.97 -4.79 -12.22
N ALA A 33 -31.62 -5.92 -11.91
CA ALA A 33 -31.42 -7.16 -12.66
C ALA A 33 -31.89 -7.03 -14.13
N ARG A 34 -32.80 -6.09 -14.41
CA ARG A 34 -33.36 -5.83 -15.75
C ARG A 34 -32.73 -4.63 -16.45
N TRP A 35 -31.77 -3.96 -15.82
CA TRP A 35 -31.09 -2.84 -16.46
C TRP A 35 -30.29 -3.28 -17.68
N THR A 36 -30.35 -2.45 -18.72
CA THR A 36 -29.51 -2.58 -19.91
C THR A 36 -28.05 -2.29 -19.56
N ALA A 37 -27.12 -2.71 -20.43
CA ALA A 37 -25.71 -2.39 -20.27
C ALA A 37 -25.46 -0.86 -20.18
N ALA A 38 -26.15 -0.06 -21.00
CA ALA A 38 -26.04 1.40 -20.97
C ALA A 38 -26.48 2.01 -19.63
N ARG A 39 -27.53 1.46 -19.01
CA ARG A 39 -27.97 1.92 -17.69
C ARG A 39 -26.99 1.54 -16.59
N TRP A 40 -26.41 0.34 -16.66
CA TRP A 40 -25.31 -0.06 -15.76
C TRP A 40 -24.08 0.82 -15.92
N ALA A 41 -23.72 1.18 -17.16
CA ALA A 41 -22.61 2.10 -17.43
C ALA A 41 -22.86 3.49 -16.83
N ALA A 42 -24.08 4.03 -16.95
CA ALA A 42 -24.46 5.31 -16.35
C ALA A 42 -24.38 5.27 -14.81
N TRP A 43 -24.93 4.23 -14.18
CA TRP A 43 -24.84 4.03 -12.73
C TRP A 43 -23.37 3.90 -12.27
N ARG A 44 -22.56 3.12 -12.99
CA ARG A 44 -21.12 2.97 -12.73
C ARG A 44 -20.42 4.31 -12.76
N ASP A 45 -20.66 5.12 -13.79
CA ASP A 45 -20.02 6.42 -13.95
C ASP A 45 -20.39 7.39 -12.83
N GLU A 46 -21.64 7.39 -12.38
CA GLU A 46 -22.08 8.13 -11.20
C GLU A 46 -21.33 7.68 -9.93
N LYS A 47 -21.18 6.36 -9.72
CA LYS A 47 -20.43 5.84 -8.57
C LYS A 47 -18.94 6.14 -8.65
N ILE A 48 -18.33 6.06 -9.83
CA ILE A 48 -16.92 6.45 -10.04
C ILE A 48 -16.74 7.92 -9.63
N ASP A 49 -17.61 8.81 -10.09
CA ASP A 49 -17.55 10.23 -9.75
C ASP A 49 -17.69 10.46 -8.24
N ALA A 50 -18.62 9.76 -7.58
CA ALA A 50 -18.81 9.85 -6.13
C ALA A 50 -17.59 9.34 -5.34
N ILE A 51 -17.08 8.15 -5.71
CA ILE A 51 -15.91 7.50 -5.09
C ILE A 51 -14.67 8.38 -5.24
N LEU A 52 -14.45 8.95 -6.43
CA LEU A 52 -13.29 9.77 -6.77
C LEU A 52 -13.51 11.27 -6.54
N THR A 53 -14.51 11.64 -5.73
CA THR A 53 -14.69 13.02 -5.26
C THR A 53 -13.77 13.27 -4.06
N PRO A 54 -12.86 14.26 -4.14
CA PRO A 54 -12.08 14.72 -2.99
C PRO A 54 -12.96 15.10 -1.80
N THR A 55 -12.61 14.63 -0.62
CA THR A 55 -13.38 14.85 0.62
C THR A 55 -12.60 15.61 1.69
N PHE A 56 -11.32 15.87 1.44
CA PHE A 56 -10.41 16.53 2.37
C PHE A 56 -9.68 17.68 1.69
N ASP A 57 -9.49 18.79 2.41
CA ASP A 57 -8.67 19.93 1.98
C ASP A 57 -7.45 20.03 2.88
N TYR A 58 -6.27 20.15 2.28
CA TYR A 58 -5.04 20.42 3.01
C TYR A 58 -4.20 21.48 2.31
N GLY A 59 -4.06 22.63 2.95
CA GLY A 59 -3.26 23.72 2.41
C GLY A 59 -3.77 24.21 1.04
N GLY A 60 -5.08 24.12 0.80
CA GLY A 60 -5.73 24.49 -0.47
C GLY A 60 -5.70 23.40 -1.54
N GLU A 61 -5.08 22.24 -1.28
CA GLU A 61 -5.16 21.07 -2.16
C GLU A 61 -6.35 20.19 -1.75
N LYS A 62 -7.28 19.94 -2.67
CA LYS A 62 -8.36 18.97 -2.49
C LYS A 62 -7.85 17.55 -2.73
N MET A 63 -8.01 16.66 -1.76
CA MET A 63 -7.46 15.32 -1.76
C MET A 63 -8.54 14.24 -1.60
N LEU A 64 -8.27 13.06 -2.15
CA LEU A 64 -9.08 11.85 -1.91
C LEU A 64 -8.68 11.24 -0.57
N SER A 65 -9.63 11.07 0.35
CA SER A 65 -9.44 10.27 1.56
C SER A 65 -9.56 8.79 1.22
N ARG A 66 -8.57 7.98 1.64
CA ARG A 66 -8.66 6.53 1.50
C ARG A 66 -9.87 5.96 2.23
N VAL A 67 -10.09 6.38 3.47
CA VAL A 67 -11.22 5.91 4.29
C VAL A 67 -12.54 6.17 3.58
N ASP A 68 -12.72 7.35 3.00
CA ASP A 68 -13.94 7.70 2.28
C ASP A 68 -14.08 6.94 0.96
N MET A 69 -12.97 6.76 0.23
CA MET A 69 -12.96 5.94 -0.98
C MET A 69 -13.37 4.49 -0.69
N ILE A 70 -12.81 3.89 0.37
CA ILE A 70 -13.17 2.54 0.83
C ILE A 70 -14.64 2.48 1.22
N ALA A 71 -15.14 3.46 1.98
CA ALA A 71 -16.53 3.50 2.43
C ALA A 71 -17.50 3.63 1.25
N LYS A 72 -17.24 4.54 0.30
CA LYS A 72 -18.08 4.76 -0.88
C LYS A 72 -18.06 3.57 -1.84
N ALA A 73 -16.88 2.97 -2.06
CA ALA A 73 -16.76 1.77 -2.88
C ALA A 73 -17.45 0.56 -2.21
N SER A 74 -17.34 0.42 -0.89
CA SER A 74 -18.07 -0.58 -0.11
C SER A 74 -19.59 -0.42 -0.24
N ALA A 75 -20.10 0.81 -0.20
CA ALA A 75 -21.51 1.10 -0.43
C ALA A 75 -21.96 0.68 -1.84
N ALA A 76 -21.20 1.06 -2.88
CA ALA A 76 -21.49 0.65 -4.25
C ALA A 76 -21.46 -0.88 -4.44
N TYR A 77 -20.51 -1.58 -3.80
CA TYR A 77 -20.50 -3.04 -3.81
C TYR A 77 -21.75 -3.64 -3.17
N ASN A 78 -22.18 -3.10 -2.02
CA ASN A 78 -23.35 -3.62 -1.30
C ASN A 78 -24.65 -3.42 -2.10
N GLU A 79 -24.77 -2.36 -2.90
CA GLU A 79 -25.88 -2.16 -3.85
C GLU A 79 -25.92 -3.26 -4.92
N MET A 80 -24.76 -3.71 -5.42
CA MET A 80 -24.66 -4.75 -6.45
C MET A 80 -24.67 -6.18 -5.89
N ARG A 81 -24.37 -6.38 -4.60
CA ARG A 81 -24.15 -7.71 -4.00
C ARG A 81 -25.24 -8.74 -4.35
N PRO A 82 -26.56 -8.44 -4.26
CA PRO A 82 -27.59 -9.41 -4.60
C PRO A 82 -27.52 -9.92 -6.06
N LEU A 83 -26.99 -9.10 -6.96
CA LEU A 83 -26.82 -9.43 -8.37
C LEU A 83 -25.54 -10.24 -8.60
N LEU A 84 -24.46 -9.89 -7.90
CA LEU A 84 -23.17 -10.59 -8.00
C LEU A 84 -23.23 -12.03 -7.47
N GLU A 85 -24.19 -12.33 -6.58
CA GLU A 85 -24.49 -13.69 -6.14
C GLU A 85 -25.06 -14.57 -7.27
N SER A 86 -25.57 -13.97 -8.35
CA SER A 86 -26.01 -14.67 -9.56
C SER A 86 -24.91 -14.69 -10.63
N PRO A 87 -24.39 -15.88 -11.03
CA PRO A 87 -23.42 -15.99 -12.12
C PRO A 87 -23.91 -15.38 -13.44
N ALA A 88 -25.23 -15.29 -13.62
CA ALA A 88 -25.84 -14.70 -14.81
C ALA A 88 -25.58 -13.20 -14.95
N PHE A 89 -25.29 -12.48 -13.85
CA PHE A 89 -25.13 -11.03 -13.89
C PHE A 89 -23.95 -10.60 -14.79
N LEU A 90 -22.79 -11.22 -14.61
CA LEU A 90 -21.60 -11.00 -15.45
C LEU A 90 -21.49 -11.97 -16.62
N ALA A 91 -22.48 -12.85 -16.85
CA ALA A 91 -22.52 -13.70 -18.04
C ALA A 91 -22.89 -12.91 -19.31
N ASP A 92 -23.67 -11.84 -19.17
CA ASP A 92 -23.97 -10.90 -20.26
C ASP A 92 -22.70 -10.18 -20.72
N THR A 93 -22.35 -10.32 -22.00
CA THR A 93 -21.09 -9.81 -22.56
C THR A 93 -21.03 -8.30 -22.57
N GLY A 94 -22.14 -7.63 -22.87
CA GLY A 94 -22.23 -6.17 -22.85
C GLY A 94 -22.03 -5.62 -21.43
N ARG A 95 -22.75 -6.18 -20.46
CA ARG A 95 -22.61 -5.79 -19.05
C ARG A 95 -21.23 -6.12 -18.50
N ARG A 96 -20.66 -7.28 -18.84
CA ARG A 96 -19.30 -7.65 -18.43
C ARG A 96 -18.28 -6.63 -18.93
N ALA A 97 -18.35 -6.25 -20.20
CA ALA A 97 -17.44 -5.26 -20.78
C ALA A 97 -17.49 -3.92 -20.02
N GLU A 98 -18.70 -3.46 -19.65
CA GLU A 98 -18.88 -2.20 -18.92
C GLU A 98 -18.50 -2.30 -17.43
N MET A 99 -18.76 -3.43 -16.77
CA MET A 99 -18.78 -3.49 -15.30
C MET A 99 -17.61 -4.26 -14.68
N ALA A 100 -16.92 -5.13 -15.41
CA ALA A 100 -15.99 -6.10 -14.81
C ALA A 100 -14.91 -5.43 -13.95
N ASN A 101 -14.24 -4.40 -14.47
CA ASN A 101 -13.18 -3.70 -13.73
C ASN A 101 -13.73 -2.92 -12.54
N PHE A 102 -14.87 -2.25 -12.69
CA PHE A 102 -15.51 -1.55 -11.58
C PHE A 102 -15.90 -2.51 -10.46
N VAL A 103 -16.53 -3.66 -10.78
CA VAL A 103 -16.92 -4.68 -9.81
C VAL A 103 -15.71 -5.21 -9.06
N ARG A 104 -14.62 -5.53 -9.76
CA ARG A 104 -13.36 -5.96 -9.14
C ARG A 104 -12.81 -4.92 -8.17
N PHE A 105 -12.79 -3.66 -8.60
CA PHE A 105 -12.34 -2.55 -7.76
C PHE A 105 -13.17 -2.39 -6.50
N VAL A 106 -14.50 -2.30 -6.60
CA VAL A 106 -15.33 -2.10 -5.42
C VAL A 106 -15.36 -3.32 -4.51
N ALA A 107 -15.22 -4.54 -5.04
CA ALA A 107 -15.05 -5.76 -4.26
C ALA A 107 -13.75 -5.73 -3.45
N ALA A 108 -12.65 -5.31 -4.07
CA ALA A 108 -11.38 -5.15 -3.41
C ALA A 108 -11.42 -4.09 -2.30
N GLN A 109 -12.01 -2.92 -2.56
CA GLN A 109 -12.21 -1.90 -1.51
C GLN A 109 -13.15 -2.40 -0.40
N ARG A 110 -14.21 -3.15 -0.74
CA ARG A 110 -15.13 -3.73 0.24
C ARG A 110 -14.43 -4.65 1.22
N ARG A 111 -13.48 -5.48 0.76
CA ARG A 111 -12.67 -6.36 1.63
C ARG A 111 -11.93 -5.55 2.69
N MET A 112 -11.35 -4.41 2.30
CA MET A 112 -10.66 -3.49 3.22
C MET A 112 -11.59 -2.88 4.28
N ALA A 113 -12.89 -2.78 4.01
CA ALA A 113 -13.90 -2.29 4.94
C ALA A 113 -14.45 -3.38 5.89
N LEU A 114 -14.04 -4.65 5.75
CA LEU A 114 -14.55 -5.74 6.58
C LEU A 114 -13.89 -5.75 7.96
N THR A 115 -14.70 -5.93 8.98
CA THR A 115 -14.28 -6.18 10.36
C THR A 115 -14.90 -7.49 10.87
N ASP A 116 -14.27 -8.11 11.87
CA ASP A 116 -14.87 -9.24 12.57
C ASP A 116 -15.86 -8.77 13.65
N ARG A 117 -16.39 -9.72 14.44
CA ARG A 117 -17.36 -9.44 15.53
C ARG A 117 -16.79 -8.55 16.64
N LEU A 118 -15.47 -8.41 16.73
CA LEU A 118 -14.77 -7.58 17.71
C LEU A 118 -14.39 -6.21 17.13
N GLY A 119 -14.82 -5.91 15.89
CA GLY A 119 -14.45 -4.68 15.20
C GLY A 119 -13.02 -4.68 14.65
N VAL A 120 -12.31 -5.81 14.66
CA VAL A 120 -10.95 -5.91 14.13
C VAL A 120 -11.01 -6.01 12.61
N ALA A 121 -10.25 -5.17 11.91
CA ALA A 121 -10.11 -5.26 10.45
C ALA A 121 -9.65 -6.66 10.03
N THR A 122 -10.40 -7.29 9.12
CA THR A 122 -10.14 -8.68 8.71
C THR A 122 -9.24 -8.78 7.50
N HIS A 123 -8.93 -7.69 6.81
CA HIS A 123 -8.08 -7.68 5.61
C HIS A 123 -7.06 -6.54 5.70
N ALA A 124 -6.49 -6.29 6.90
CA ALA A 124 -5.63 -5.12 7.11
C ALA A 124 -4.38 -5.15 6.22
N LEU A 125 -3.94 -6.34 5.77
CA LEU A 125 -2.81 -6.50 4.86
C LEU A 125 -3.15 -6.28 3.37
N GLY A 126 -4.43 -6.17 3.00
CA GLY A 126 -4.84 -6.08 1.59
C GLY A 126 -5.06 -7.43 0.90
N MET A 127 -5.17 -8.53 1.62
CA MET A 127 -5.30 -9.83 0.96
C MET A 127 -6.71 -10.03 0.38
N ASN A 128 -6.83 -10.94 -0.58
CA ASN A 128 -8.15 -11.37 -1.08
C ASN A 128 -8.85 -12.37 -0.14
N ILE A 129 -8.11 -12.85 0.86
CA ILE A 129 -8.55 -13.65 2.01
C ILE A 129 -8.38 -12.84 3.29
N SER A 130 -9.06 -13.23 4.38
CA SER A 130 -8.90 -12.52 5.65
C SER A 130 -7.48 -12.70 6.19
N ASP A 131 -6.95 -11.74 6.94
CA ASP A 131 -5.67 -11.83 7.65
C ASP A 131 -5.64 -13.12 8.48
N ARG A 132 -6.75 -13.49 9.12
CA ARG A 132 -6.87 -14.75 9.88
C ARG A 132 -6.73 -15.98 8.99
N ASP A 133 -7.40 -15.99 7.84
CA ASP A 133 -7.32 -17.11 6.90
C ASP A 133 -5.96 -17.18 6.22
N TYR A 134 -5.35 -16.04 5.91
CA TYR A 134 -3.95 -15.96 5.52
C TYR A 134 -3.09 -16.57 6.61
N TRP A 135 -3.27 -16.18 7.88
CA TRP A 135 -2.54 -16.75 9.00
C TRP A 135 -2.81 -18.24 9.19
N ALA A 136 -4.03 -18.72 8.97
CA ALA A 136 -4.36 -20.13 9.05
C ALA A 136 -3.78 -20.93 7.89
N TYR A 137 -3.83 -20.40 6.66
CA TYR A 137 -3.19 -20.92 5.46
C TYR A 137 -1.68 -20.98 5.65
N VAL A 138 -1.10 -19.93 6.25
CA VAL A 138 0.32 -19.85 6.50
C VAL A 138 0.75 -20.66 7.73
N ARG A 139 -0.09 -20.91 8.73
CA ARG A 139 0.35 -21.52 10.01
C ARG A 139 0.90 -22.95 9.91
N PRO A 140 0.30 -23.92 9.19
CA PRO A 140 0.82 -25.28 9.11
C PRO A 140 1.94 -25.43 8.07
N TYR A 141 1.94 -24.64 6.99
CA TYR A 141 2.87 -24.81 5.86
C TYR A 141 3.93 -23.71 5.72
N VAL A 142 3.69 -22.52 6.29
CA VAL A 142 4.45 -21.27 6.09
C VAL A 142 4.85 -20.62 7.42
N ARG A 143 4.44 -21.14 8.60
CA ARG A 143 5.07 -20.75 9.88
C ARG A 143 6.59 -20.88 9.77
N PRO A 144 7.17 -21.89 9.08
CA PRO A 144 8.59 -21.87 8.79
C PRO A 144 9.03 -20.69 7.92
N TYR A 145 8.21 -20.14 7.04
CA TYR A 145 8.61 -19.05 6.14
C TYR A 145 8.64 -17.69 6.86
N VAL A 146 7.60 -17.36 7.63
CA VAL A 146 7.49 -16.06 8.34
C VAL A 146 7.85 -16.13 9.82
N SER A 147 8.42 -17.25 10.30
CA SER A 147 9.01 -17.33 11.63
C SER A 147 10.35 -16.59 11.69
N PHE A 148 10.68 -16.13 12.90
CA PHE A 148 12.01 -15.62 13.18
C PHE A 148 13.00 -16.79 13.34
N PRO A 149 14.23 -16.66 12.83
CA PRO A 149 15.35 -17.52 13.23
C PRO A 149 15.49 -17.62 14.76
N PRO A 150 15.94 -18.76 15.33
CA PRO A 150 16.01 -18.96 16.78
C PRO A 150 16.75 -17.85 17.54
N LEU A 151 17.86 -17.35 16.99
CA LEU A 151 18.60 -16.24 17.58
C LEU A 151 17.72 -14.97 17.72
N LEU A 152 16.98 -14.61 16.67
CA LEU A 152 16.11 -13.43 16.66
C LEU A 152 14.89 -13.56 17.59
N GLN A 153 14.57 -14.77 18.04
CA GLN A 153 13.53 -15.05 19.06
C GLN A 153 14.08 -15.12 20.48
N SER A 154 15.40 -15.23 20.65
CA SER A 154 16.00 -15.42 21.97
C SER A 154 15.74 -14.21 22.87
N GLN A 155 15.54 -14.47 24.17
CA GLN A 155 15.34 -13.38 25.13
C GLN A 155 16.53 -12.43 25.19
N ALA A 156 17.76 -12.95 25.03
CA ALA A 156 18.96 -12.13 24.98
C ALA A 156 18.91 -11.13 23.82
N PHE A 157 18.60 -11.60 22.61
CA PHE A 157 18.50 -10.75 21.43
C PHE A 157 17.34 -9.74 21.54
N LEU A 158 16.16 -10.19 21.97
CA LEU A 158 14.98 -9.31 22.11
C LEU A 158 15.19 -8.22 23.16
N LYS A 159 15.87 -8.53 24.28
CA LYS A 159 16.27 -7.54 25.29
C LYS A 159 17.31 -6.56 24.74
N ALA A 160 18.29 -7.04 23.96
CA ALA A 160 19.25 -6.17 23.29
C ALA A 160 18.58 -5.23 22.28
N MET A 161 17.56 -5.71 21.56
CA MET A 161 16.78 -4.92 20.61
C MET A 161 15.74 -3.98 21.25
N SER A 162 15.57 -3.99 22.57
CA SER A 162 14.55 -3.18 23.24
C SER A 162 15.00 -1.75 23.56
N ARG A 163 16.30 -1.47 23.55
CA ARG A 163 16.86 -0.15 23.87
C ARG A 163 18.01 0.18 22.93
N SER A 164 18.09 1.44 22.50
CA SER A 164 19.10 1.90 21.54
C SER A 164 20.54 1.73 22.02
N THR A 165 20.76 1.83 23.33
CA THR A 165 22.06 1.60 23.98
C THR A 165 22.58 0.17 23.83
N ASN A 166 21.72 -0.78 23.47
CA ASN A 166 22.05 -2.20 23.45
C ASN A 166 22.04 -2.80 22.02
N TYR A 167 21.79 -1.99 20.98
CA TYR A 167 21.74 -2.50 19.61
C TYR A 167 23.08 -3.07 19.14
N ALA A 168 24.21 -2.51 19.59
CA ALA A 168 25.53 -3.07 19.30
C ALA A 168 25.67 -4.52 19.80
N ASN A 169 25.10 -4.84 20.97
CA ASN A 169 25.09 -6.21 21.49
C ASN A 169 24.29 -7.15 20.59
N ALA A 170 23.14 -6.69 20.08
CA ALA A 170 22.33 -7.47 19.14
C ALA A 170 23.10 -7.73 17.83
N LEU A 171 23.85 -6.75 17.32
CA LEU A 171 24.74 -6.93 16.16
C LEU A 171 25.85 -7.93 16.45
N GLY A 172 26.53 -7.83 17.59
CA GLY A 172 27.57 -8.78 17.98
C GLY A 172 27.06 -10.23 18.05
N MET A 173 25.82 -10.45 18.48
CA MET A 173 25.19 -11.77 18.43
C MET A 173 24.99 -12.27 16.98
N ILE A 174 24.63 -11.39 16.04
CA ILE A 174 24.50 -11.74 14.61
C ILE A 174 25.88 -11.98 13.99
N GLU A 175 26.91 -11.21 14.34
CA GLU A 175 28.28 -11.43 13.89
C GLU A 175 28.83 -12.78 14.36
N ALA A 176 28.58 -13.15 15.62
CA ALA A 176 28.91 -14.46 16.15
C ALA A 176 28.18 -15.60 15.43
N GLN A 177 26.93 -15.36 14.99
CA GLN A 177 26.19 -16.29 14.14
C GLN A 177 26.83 -16.39 12.75
N ASN A 178 27.18 -15.26 12.13
CA ASN A 178 27.81 -15.20 10.81
C ASN A 178 29.18 -15.86 10.75
N ALA A 179 29.96 -15.81 11.82
CA ALA A 179 31.25 -16.50 11.92
C ALA A 179 31.13 -18.03 11.78
N ARG A 180 29.94 -18.59 12.04
CA ARG A 180 29.65 -20.04 11.94
C ARG A 180 28.95 -20.42 10.63
N LEU A 181 28.56 -19.44 9.82
CA LEU A 181 27.79 -19.66 8.61
C LEU A 181 28.70 -19.67 7.37
N PRO A 182 28.42 -20.52 6.37
CA PRO A 182 29.03 -20.40 5.05
C PRO A 182 28.77 -19.02 4.44
N GLU A 183 29.68 -18.53 3.61
CA GLU A 183 29.64 -17.17 3.04
C GLU A 183 28.26 -16.80 2.45
N ARG A 184 27.71 -17.65 1.58
CA ARG A 184 26.40 -17.47 0.92
C ARG A 184 25.19 -17.46 1.87
N ARG A 185 25.37 -17.81 3.14
CA ARG A 185 24.32 -17.88 4.17
C ARG A 185 24.54 -16.85 5.28
N LYS A 186 25.61 -16.05 5.24
CA LYS A 186 25.83 -14.99 6.21
C LYS A 186 24.69 -13.98 6.13
N TRP A 187 24.23 -13.57 7.29
CA TRP A 187 23.15 -12.62 7.46
C TRP A 187 23.64 -11.22 7.12
N ILE A 188 22.82 -10.47 6.40
CA ILE A 188 23.10 -9.08 6.06
C ILE A 188 22.37 -8.21 7.09
N VAL A 189 23.10 -7.31 7.76
CA VAL A 189 22.52 -6.39 8.75
C VAL A 189 22.63 -4.96 8.25
N PHE A 190 21.49 -4.27 8.19
CA PHE A 190 21.43 -2.90 7.75
C PHE A 190 20.59 -2.04 8.69
N PRO A 191 21.21 -1.28 9.60
CA PRO A 191 20.53 -0.25 10.35
C PRO A 191 20.43 1.03 9.51
N PHE A 192 19.22 1.54 9.34
CA PHE A 192 18.95 2.70 8.49
C PHE A 192 17.71 3.47 8.96
N ARG A 193 17.51 4.66 8.40
CA ARG A 193 16.28 5.44 8.54
C ARG A 193 15.46 5.32 7.28
N ALA A 194 14.25 4.78 7.39
CA ALA A 194 13.30 4.72 6.29
C ALA A 194 12.91 6.14 5.85
N GLN A 195 12.71 6.32 4.54
CA GLN A 195 12.35 7.63 3.97
C GLN A 195 10.84 7.89 4.01
N PHE A 196 10.03 6.84 3.86
CA PHE A 196 8.61 7.00 3.54
C PHE A 196 7.67 6.66 4.67
N ILE A 197 7.87 5.55 5.39
CA ILE A 197 6.83 5.02 6.27
C ILE A 197 7.44 4.76 7.64
N ARG A 198 6.84 5.32 8.69
CA ARG A 198 7.12 4.90 10.08
C ARG A 198 6.82 3.43 10.29
N SER A 199 7.34 2.88 11.37
CA SER A 199 7.02 1.52 11.83
C SER A 199 5.51 1.32 11.97
N VAL A 200 5.09 0.06 12.01
CA VAL A 200 3.66 -0.30 12.11
C VAL A 200 2.99 0.32 13.35
N ASP A 201 3.72 0.40 14.47
CA ASP A 201 3.33 1.09 15.71
C ASP A 201 3.43 2.63 15.64
N ARG A 202 3.82 3.18 14.48
CA ARG A 202 3.96 4.62 14.17
C ARG A 202 4.96 5.40 15.02
N THR A 203 5.87 4.69 15.69
CA THR A 203 6.82 5.29 16.64
C THR A 203 8.09 5.84 16.00
N THR A 204 8.61 5.22 14.93
CA THR A 204 9.95 5.55 14.41
C THR A 204 10.08 5.33 12.91
N TYR A 205 11.00 6.07 12.27
CA TYR A 205 11.50 5.76 10.92
C TYR A 205 12.74 4.86 10.93
N GLY A 206 13.38 4.68 12.09
CA GLY A 206 14.53 3.81 12.24
C GLY A 206 14.16 2.34 12.00
N ARG A 207 15.04 1.63 11.30
CA ARG A 207 14.95 0.20 10.98
C ARG A 207 16.29 -0.47 11.21
N LEU A 208 16.25 -1.68 11.74
CA LEU A 208 17.34 -2.65 11.65
C LEU A 208 16.82 -3.81 10.81
N LEU A 209 17.26 -3.86 9.55
CA LEU A 209 16.99 -4.98 8.66
C LEU A 209 18.03 -6.08 8.92
N VAL A 210 17.54 -7.30 9.11
CA VAL A 210 18.33 -8.54 9.09
C VAL A 210 17.82 -9.37 7.93
N VAL A 211 18.65 -9.59 6.92
CA VAL A 211 18.35 -10.56 5.85
C VAL A 211 19.06 -11.86 6.18
N VAL A 212 18.29 -12.94 6.22
CA VAL A 212 18.79 -14.31 6.37
C VAL A 212 18.65 -15.01 5.03
N PRO A 213 19.73 -15.10 4.23
CA PRO A 213 19.64 -15.63 2.88
C PRO A 213 19.86 -17.15 2.82
N ASN A 214 19.32 -17.75 1.76
CA ASN A 214 19.57 -19.12 1.32
C ASN A 214 19.34 -20.16 2.42
N GLU A 215 18.24 -20.04 3.17
CA GLU A 215 17.85 -21.06 4.12
C GLU A 215 17.27 -22.26 3.38
N PRO A 216 17.85 -23.46 3.55
CA PRO A 216 17.35 -24.64 2.87
C PRO A 216 16.01 -25.07 3.47
N MET A 217 15.04 -25.30 2.60
CA MET A 217 13.76 -25.92 2.95
C MET A 217 13.83 -27.43 2.72
N SER A 218 12.94 -28.18 3.39
CA SER A 218 12.91 -29.65 3.29
C SER A 218 12.60 -30.18 1.88
N ASP A 219 12.02 -29.35 1.02
CA ASP A 219 11.64 -29.65 -0.36
C ASP A 219 12.66 -29.15 -1.40
N GLY A 220 13.87 -28.78 -0.97
CA GLY A 220 14.94 -28.30 -1.85
C GLY A 220 14.84 -26.83 -2.25
N LYS A 221 13.76 -26.12 -1.86
CA LYS A 221 13.65 -24.68 -2.08
C LYS A 221 14.57 -23.90 -1.15
N LEU A 222 14.82 -22.65 -1.52
CA LEU A 222 15.60 -21.69 -0.73
C LEU A 222 14.69 -20.60 -0.21
N LEU A 223 14.82 -20.28 1.07
CA LEU A 223 14.07 -19.22 1.73
C LEU A 223 15.01 -18.10 2.13
N ASP A 224 14.65 -16.88 1.75
CA ASP A 224 15.29 -15.67 2.24
C ASP A 224 14.32 -14.93 3.16
N ARG A 225 14.71 -14.69 4.41
CA ARG A 225 13.88 -13.93 5.37
C ARG A 225 14.44 -12.52 5.56
N TRP A 226 13.59 -11.53 5.31
CA TRP A 226 13.83 -10.11 5.52
C TRP A 226 13.12 -9.69 6.80
N VAL A 227 13.86 -9.68 7.91
CA VAL A 227 13.34 -9.34 9.23
C VAL A 227 13.67 -7.89 9.55
N MET A 228 12.65 -7.05 9.64
CA MET A 228 12.78 -5.62 9.85
C MET A 228 12.31 -5.24 11.25
N PHE A 229 13.24 -4.98 12.14
CA PHE A 229 12.95 -4.43 13.47
C PHE A 229 12.80 -2.91 13.39
N ALA A 230 11.75 -2.37 14.00
CA ALA A 230 11.71 -0.95 14.29
C ALA A 230 12.73 -0.62 15.40
N ILE A 231 13.52 0.43 15.19
CA ILE A 231 14.57 0.88 16.14
C ILE A 231 14.50 2.39 16.38
N GLY A 232 15.01 2.84 17.52
CA GLY A 232 15.14 4.26 17.81
C GLY A 232 16.29 4.85 17.03
N THR A 233 16.10 6.00 16.39
CA THR A 233 17.18 6.74 15.74
C THR A 233 17.96 7.58 16.77
N PRO A 234 19.18 8.06 16.45
CA PRO A 234 20.03 8.75 17.43
C PRO A 234 19.41 10.03 18.01
N ASP A 235 18.49 10.66 17.27
CA ASP A 235 17.72 11.85 17.65
C ASP A 235 16.50 11.56 18.55
N MET A 236 16.17 10.28 18.79
CA MET A 236 15.06 9.88 19.65
C MET A 236 15.48 9.72 21.11
N ALA A 237 14.54 9.98 22.03
CA ALA A 237 14.75 9.71 23.44
C ALA A 237 15.04 8.22 23.68
N ALA A 238 16.07 7.90 24.46
CA ALA A 238 16.49 6.51 24.72
C ALA A 238 15.38 5.66 25.38
N ALA A 239 14.42 6.30 26.06
CA ALA A 239 13.30 5.65 26.72
C ALA A 239 12.11 5.34 25.79
N THR A 240 12.12 5.77 24.51
CA THR A 240 11.01 5.53 23.60
C THR A 240 10.81 4.02 23.37
N ARG A 241 9.63 3.52 23.74
CA ARG A 241 9.28 2.11 23.56
C ARG A 241 8.89 1.85 22.11
N ILE A 242 9.70 1.05 21.43
CA ILE A 242 9.52 0.68 20.03
C ILE A 242 9.28 -0.82 19.98
N LYS A 243 8.21 -1.25 19.30
CA LYS A 243 7.68 -2.61 19.42
C LYS A 243 7.65 -3.35 18.10
N SER A 244 7.40 -2.65 16.99
CA SER A 244 7.15 -3.32 15.70
C SER A 244 8.31 -4.16 15.19
N VAL A 245 7.96 -5.28 14.59
CA VAL A 245 8.83 -6.13 13.78
C VAL A 245 8.01 -6.64 12.59
N SER A 246 8.56 -6.55 11.39
CA SER A 246 7.93 -7.08 10.17
C SER A 246 8.83 -8.15 9.57
N VAL A 247 8.23 -9.19 9.01
CA VAL A 247 8.94 -10.24 8.29
C VAL A 247 8.37 -10.30 6.88
N VAL A 248 9.26 -10.25 5.89
CA VAL A 248 8.96 -10.67 4.51
C VAL A 248 9.82 -11.89 4.21
N ALA A 249 9.23 -12.92 3.64
CA ALA A 249 9.91 -14.15 3.29
C ALA A 249 9.77 -14.38 1.79
N THR A 250 10.89 -14.65 1.12
CA THR A 250 10.95 -14.93 -0.31
C THR A 250 11.39 -16.37 -0.50
N LEU A 251 10.46 -17.21 -0.95
CA LEU A 251 10.69 -18.62 -1.26
C LEU A 251 11.04 -18.75 -2.74
N ARG A 252 12.22 -19.30 -3.02
CA ARG A 252 12.77 -19.48 -4.37
C ARG A 252 12.93 -20.95 -4.67
N ASP A 253 12.61 -21.33 -5.89
CA ASP A 253 12.91 -22.65 -6.42
C ASP A 253 14.18 -22.54 -7.30
N PRO A 254 15.32 -23.13 -6.89
CA PRO A 254 16.52 -23.11 -7.71
C PRO A 254 16.33 -23.71 -9.12
N SER A 255 15.31 -24.56 -9.32
CA SER A 255 14.96 -25.11 -10.63
C SER A 255 14.14 -24.15 -11.50
N GLN A 256 13.62 -23.05 -10.93
CA GLN A 256 12.87 -22.01 -11.63
C GLN A 256 13.43 -20.60 -11.32
N PRO A 257 14.62 -20.26 -11.84
CA PRO A 257 15.21 -18.94 -11.64
C PRO A 257 14.27 -17.81 -12.09
N GLY A 258 14.26 -16.69 -11.37
CA GLY A 258 13.42 -15.52 -11.68
C GLY A 258 11.95 -15.65 -11.28
N SER A 259 11.58 -16.72 -10.60
CA SER A 259 10.27 -16.89 -9.96
C SER A 259 10.45 -17.04 -8.45
N SER A 260 9.64 -16.30 -7.69
CA SER A 260 9.65 -16.38 -6.23
C SER A 260 8.24 -16.28 -5.67
N LYS A 261 7.99 -16.93 -4.54
CA LYS A 261 6.76 -16.73 -3.75
C LYS A 261 7.07 -15.89 -2.54
N ALA A 262 6.24 -14.88 -2.31
CA ALA A 262 6.40 -13.98 -1.18
C ALA A 262 5.40 -14.31 -0.06
N TYR A 263 5.84 -14.13 1.17
CA TYR A 263 4.98 -14.18 2.36
C TYR A 263 5.37 -13.02 3.27
N MET A 264 4.41 -12.50 4.03
CA MET A 264 4.70 -11.41 4.97
C MET A 264 3.89 -11.51 6.25
N ALA A 265 4.41 -10.90 7.30
CA ALA A 265 3.75 -10.84 8.59
C ALA A 265 4.26 -9.65 9.39
N ASP A 266 3.35 -8.93 10.04
CA ASP A 266 3.69 -7.92 11.03
C ASP A 266 3.46 -8.45 12.45
N PHE A 267 4.33 -8.01 13.35
CA PHE A 267 4.34 -8.39 14.76
C PHE A 267 4.62 -7.18 15.67
N LEU A 268 4.20 -7.28 16.93
CA LEU A 268 4.63 -6.41 18.01
C LEU A 268 5.43 -7.20 19.05
N ARG A 269 6.48 -6.56 19.58
CA ARG A 269 7.16 -7.01 20.80
C ARG A 269 6.37 -6.55 22.02
N GLU A 270 5.97 -7.50 22.85
CA GLU A 270 5.31 -7.26 24.14
C GLU A 270 6.22 -7.69 25.28
N THR A 271 6.40 -6.79 26.24
CA THR A 271 7.19 -7.04 27.45
C THR A 271 6.23 -7.40 28.56
N ASP A 272 6.42 -8.57 29.16
CA ASP A 272 5.75 -8.99 30.37
C ASP A 272 6.22 -8.12 31.55
N GLY A 273 5.27 -7.47 32.23
CA GLY A 273 5.59 -6.50 33.29
C GLY A 273 6.19 -7.12 34.55
N THR A 274 6.01 -8.42 34.77
CA THR A 274 6.44 -9.12 35.98
C THR A 274 7.81 -9.76 35.79
N THR A 275 7.99 -10.47 34.68
CA THR A 275 9.21 -11.24 34.37
C THR A 275 10.20 -10.47 33.51
N GLY A 276 9.76 -9.40 32.85
CA GLY A 276 10.55 -8.68 31.84
C GLY A 276 10.83 -9.50 30.57
N ALA A 277 10.17 -10.65 30.40
CA ALA A 277 10.28 -11.46 29.20
C ALA A 277 9.63 -10.73 28.02
N ILE A 278 10.21 -10.86 26.83
CA ILE A 278 9.68 -10.24 25.62
C ILE A 278 9.13 -11.33 24.70
N SER A 279 7.86 -11.22 24.36
CA SER A 279 7.21 -12.06 23.35
C SER A 279 7.03 -11.29 22.04
N VAL A 280 6.99 -11.99 20.92
CA VAL A 280 6.67 -11.41 19.61
C VAL A 280 5.32 -11.93 19.19
N ARG A 281 4.32 -11.05 19.14
CA ARG A 281 2.92 -11.41 18.86
C ARG A 281 2.51 -10.91 17.49
N PRO A 282 1.86 -11.75 16.68
CA PRO A 282 1.45 -11.34 15.33
C PRO A 282 0.27 -10.37 15.41
N ASN A 283 0.32 -9.33 14.59
CA ASN A 283 -0.57 -8.18 14.68
C ASN A 283 -2.06 -8.49 14.46
N PHE A 284 -2.38 -9.50 13.67
CA PHE A 284 -3.77 -9.90 13.42
C PHE A 284 -4.50 -10.41 14.68
N LEU A 285 -3.76 -10.77 15.73
CA LEU A 285 -4.33 -11.15 17.02
C LEU A 285 -4.59 -9.95 17.93
N LEU A 286 -4.23 -8.73 17.50
CA LEU A 286 -4.36 -7.51 18.29
C LEU A 286 -5.64 -6.76 17.89
N SER A 287 -6.25 -6.08 18.87
CA SER A 287 -7.34 -5.14 18.65
C SER A 287 -6.95 -3.76 19.20
N PRO A 288 -6.85 -2.72 18.35
CA PRO A 288 -6.96 -2.76 16.89
C PRO A 288 -5.78 -3.50 16.24
N ASN A 289 -5.99 -4.08 15.05
CA ASN A 289 -4.91 -4.62 14.22
C ASN A 289 -4.11 -3.45 13.61
N PRO A 290 -2.85 -3.22 14.00
CA PRO A 290 -2.09 -2.05 13.57
C PRO A 290 -1.46 -2.20 12.19
N SER A 291 -1.55 -3.38 11.56
CA SER A 291 -0.95 -3.67 10.26
C SER A 291 -1.41 -2.69 9.18
N LYS A 292 -0.54 -2.51 8.18
CA LYS A 292 -0.80 -1.62 7.05
C LYS A 292 -1.09 -2.42 5.80
N ASN A 293 -1.94 -1.85 4.96
CA ASN A 293 -2.29 -2.46 3.69
C ASN A 293 -1.11 -2.30 2.74
N CYS A 294 -0.66 -3.41 2.18
CA CYS A 294 0.49 -3.42 1.28
C CYS A 294 0.24 -2.54 0.04
N TYR A 295 -1.01 -2.46 -0.42
CA TYR A 295 -1.39 -1.62 -1.56
C TYR A 295 -1.32 -0.12 -1.30
N ASP A 296 -1.26 0.31 -0.03
CA ASP A 296 -1.05 1.72 0.27
C ASP A 296 0.31 2.19 -0.26
N CYS A 297 1.25 1.26 -0.44
CA CYS A 297 2.64 1.57 -0.74
C CYS A 297 3.10 0.86 -2.02
N HIS A 298 3.13 -0.48 -2.06
CA HIS A 298 3.71 -1.24 -3.17
C HIS A 298 3.18 -2.67 -3.30
N LYS A 299 3.31 -3.24 -4.51
CA LYS A 299 2.96 -4.65 -4.80
C LYS A 299 4.18 -5.48 -5.18
N SER A 300 5.27 -5.23 -4.46
CA SER A 300 6.47 -6.06 -4.45
C SER A 300 6.74 -6.50 -3.02
N ALA A 301 7.33 -7.67 -2.83
CA ALA A 301 7.51 -8.22 -1.48
C ALA A 301 8.64 -7.48 -0.79
N VAL A 302 9.70 -7.28 -1.56
CA VAL A 302 10.87 -6.49 -1.22
C VAL A 302 11.04 -5.44 -2.32
N LEU A 303 11.47 -4.25 -1.92
CA LEU A 303 11.76 -3.15 -2.83
C LEU A 303 13.22 -2.77 -2.74
N PRO A 304 13.81 -2.22 -3.82
CA PRO A 304 15.12 -1.60 -3.77
C PRO A 304 15.20 -0.61 -2.61
N MET A 305 16.23 -0.79 -1.79
CA MET A 305 16.34 -0.10 -0.50
C MET A 305 16.94 1.29 -0.73
N ARG A 306 16.13 2.33 -0.50
CA ARG A 306 16.54 3.73 -0.60
C ARG A 306 16.32 4.42 0.75
N PRO A 307 17.22 4.20 1.73
CA PRO A 307 17.09 4.81 3.03
C PRO A 307 17.36 6.32 2.96
N LYS A 308 16.77 7.07 3.88
CA LYS A 308 17.11 8.50 4.05
C LYS A 308 18.50 8.67 4.65
N LEU A 309 18.87 7.79 5.58
CA LEU A 309 20.18 7.74 6.23
C LEU A 309 20.56 6.29 6.48
N ALA A 310 21.83 5.97 6.32
CA ALA A 310 22.41 4.73 6.82
C ALA A 310 23.05 4.98 8.18
N TYR A 311 23.03 3.96 9.05
CA TYR A 311 23.69 4.02 10.34
C TYR A 311 24.82 2.99 10.42
N ARG A 312 25.76 3.26 11.32
CA ARG A 312 26.76 2.32 11.80
C ARG A 312 26.89 2.45 13.32
N PHE A 313 27.65 1.56 13.93
CA PHE A 313 28.03 1.68 15.33
C PHE A 313 29.47 2.17 15.43
N ASP A 314 29.73 3.15 16.29
CA ASP A 314 31.09 3.56 16.62
C ASP A 314 31.74 2.58 17.62
N GLU A 315 33.00 2.81 17.96
CA GLU A 315 33.77 1.96 18.89
C GLU A 315 33.14 1.87 20.28
N SER A 316 32.33 2.86 20.67
CA SER A 316 31.61 2.86 21.94
C SER A 316 30.30 2.05 21.88
N GLY A 317 29.96 1.48 20.72
CA GLY A 317 28.70 0.79 20.49
C GLY A 317 27.50 1.72 20.32
N ARG A 318 27.74 3.02 20.09
CA ARG A 318 26.68 3.99 19.85
C ARG A 318 26.34 4.05 18.36
N MET A 319 25.04 4.08 18.05
CA MET A 319 24.58 4.24 16.68
C MET A 319 24.83 5.68 16.19
N VAL A 320 25.56 5.81 15.09
CA VAL A 320 25.92 7.08 14.46
C VAL A 320 25.61 7.04 12.97
N GLU A 321 25.46 8.21 12.35
CA GLU A 321 25.30 8.30 10.90
C GLU A 321 26.53 7.73 10.18
N ASP A 322 26.27 6.94 9.14
CA ASP A 322 27.31 6.42 8.28
C ASP A 322 27.51 7.36 7.08
N ALA A 323 28.44 8.30 7.22
CA ALA A 323 28.76 9.28 6.19
C ALA A 323 29.27 8.65 4.87
N SER A 324 29.80 7.42 4.93
CA SER A 324 30.21 6.67 3.73
C SER A 324 29.02 6.10 2.95
N GLY A 325 27.83 6.08 3.58
CA GLY A 325 26.59 5.71 2.95
C GLY A 325 26.47 4.23 2.56
N ARG A 326 27.15 3.28 3.23
CA ARG A 326 27.04 1.80 3.02
C ARG A 326 26.56 1.33 1.64
N THR A 327 27.19 1.83 0.57
CA THR A 327 26.80 1.50 -0.81
C THR A 327 26.89 0.00 -1.06
N SER A 328 27.91 -0.67 -0.52
CA SER A 328 28.11 -2.11 -0.68
C SER A 328 27.00 -2.98 -0.08
N ILE A 329 26.41 -2.59 1.07
CA ILE A 329 25.27 -3.32 1.64
C ILE A 329 24.03 -3.11 0.79
N GLN A 330 23.75 -1.86 0.40
CA GLN A 330 22.61 -1.56 -0.47
C GLN A 330 22.71 -2.30 -1.81
N GLU A 331 23.88 -2.30 -2.43
CA GLU A 331 24.16 -3.05 -3.66
C GLU A 331 23.97 -4.56 -3.47
N ALA A 332 24.40 -5.12 -2.33
CA ALA A 332 24.18 -6.54 -2.03
C ALA A 332 22.69 -6.87 -1.88
N LEU A 333 21.93 -5.99 -1.22
CA LEU A 333 20.48 -6.13 -1.08
C LEU A 333 19.78 -5.98 -2.44
N ASP A 334 20.16 -4.98 -3.25
CA ASP A 334 19.59 -4.74 -4.57
C ASP A 334 19.86 -5.92 -5.52
N ARG A 335 21.08 -6.48 -5.52
CA ARG A 335 21.39 -7.72 -6.28
C ARG A 335 20.55 -8.91 -5.82
N LEU A 336 20.30 -9.02 -4.52
CA LEU A 336 19.44 -10.09 -4.00
C LEU A 336 17.99 -9.90 -4.47
N ILE A 337 17.46 -8.68 -4.41
CA ILE A 337 16.12 -8.34 -4.90
C ILE A 337 16.00 -8.62 -6.40
N GLU A 338 16.99 -8.23 -7.19
CA GLU A 338 17.03 -8.48 -8.64
C GLU A 338 16.94 -9.98 -8.96
N SER A 339 17.61 -10.82 -8.16
CA SER A 339 17.60 -12.28 -8.35
C SER A 339 16.24 -12.94 -8.12
N TYR A 340 15.28 -12.25 -7.48
CA TYR A 340 13.97 -12.81 -7.14
C TYR A 340 13.01 -12.85 -8.34
N GLY A 341 13.28 -12.04 -9.36
CA GLY A 341 12.38 -11.84 -10.49
C GLY A 341 10.97 -11.42 -10.06
N LYS A 342 9.95 -11.94 -10.74
CA LYS A 342 8.55 -11.62 -10.44
C LYS A 342 8.11 -12.32 -9.16
N SER A 343 7.71 -11.56 -8.14
CA SER A 343 7.10 -12.13 -6.94
C SER A 343 5.67 -12.59 -7.21
N ASP A 344 5.41 -13.87 -7.00
CA ASP A 344 4.09 -14.46 -6.89
C ASP A 344 3.52 -14.18 -5.48
N PHE A 345 2.44 -13.40 -5.48
CA PHE A 345 1.61 -13.16 -4.32
C PHE A 345 0.23 -13.78 -4.52
N SER A 346 0.12 -15.09 -4.67
CA SER A 346 -1.16 -15.80 -4.88
C SER A 346 -2.32 -15.42 -3.93
N HIS A 347 -2.06 -14.74 -2.82
CA HIS A 347 -3.01 -14.23 -1.82
C HIS A 347 -3.28 -12.70 -1.91
N LEU A 348 -2.61 -11.99 -2.83
CA LEU A 348 -2.86 -10.59 -3.19
C LEU A 348 -3.38 -10.57 -4.63
N ASP A 349 -4.64 -10.18 -4.83
CA ASP A 349 -5.11 -9.83 -6.17
C ASP A 349 -4.65 -8.42 -6.50
N GLY A 350 -3.42 -8.34 -7.01
CA GLY A 350 -2.82 -7.08 -7.40
C GLY A 350 -3.61 -6.35 -8.48
N ASP A 351 -4.40 -7.04 -9.30
CA ASP A 351 -5.04 -6.48 -10.47
C ASP A 351 -6.39 -5.82 -10.18
N ASP A 352 -7.04 -6.21 -9.08
CA ASP A 352 -8.34 -5.66 -8.68
C ASP A 352 -8.31 -4.17 -8.32
N TYR A 353 -7.14 -3.59 -8.06
CA TYR A 353 -7.02 -2.23 -7.54
C TYR A 353 -6.82 -1.15 -8.61
N GLY A 354 -6.61 -1.53 -9.88
CA GLY A 354 -6.42 -0.59 -10.98
C GLY A 354 -5.56 -1.11 -12.14
N PRO A 355 -5.40 -0.32 -13.22
CA PRO A 355 -4.44 -0.61 -14.27
C PRO A 355 -3.02 -0.22 -13.80
N SER A 356 -1.99 -0.83 -14.36
CA SER A 356 -0.61 -0.44 -14.06
C SER A 356 -0.32 1.02 -14.47
N MET A 357 0.69 1.61 -13.87
CA MET A 357 1.17 2.94 -14.23
C MET A 357 2.08 2.93 -15.46
N GLY A 358 1.88 3.93 -16.32
CA GLY A 358 2.74 4.19 -17.47
C GLY A 358 2.76 3.05 -18.49
N ALA A 359 1.60 2.73 -19.07
CA ALA A 359 1.47 1.70 -20.11
C ALA A 359 2.56 1.85 -21.17
N SER A 360 3.05 0.73 -21.69
CA SER A 360 4.02 0.72 -22.79
C SER A 360 3.49 1.42 -24.06
N GLN A 361 2.16 1.54 -24.20
CA GLN A 361 1.48 2.04 -25.41
C GLN A 361 0.87 3.45 -25.29
N ALA A 362 1.09 4.21 -24.21
CA ALA A 362 0.51 5.55 -24.10
C ALA A 362 1.18 6.55 -25.08
N PHE A 363 0.38 7.14 -25.98
CA PHE A 363 0.85 8.22 -26.86
C PHE A 363 1.06 9.51 -26.05
N ARG A 364 2.33 9.90 -25.86
CA ARG A 364 2.74 11.05 -25.05
C ARG A 364 3.25 12.18 -25.93
N SER A 365 2.33 12.89 -26.57
CA SER A 365 2.67 13.96 -27.51
C SER A 365 3.36 15.15 -26.80
N ASP A 366 3.97 16.04 -27.59
CA ASP A 366 4.57 17.27 -27.07
C ASP A 366 3.50 18.15 -26.41
N GLU A 367 2.29 18.18 -26.98
CA GLU A 367 1.14 18.90 -26.44
C GLU A 367 0.71 18.35 -25.08
N PHE A 368 0.74 17.03 -24.91
CA PHE A 368 0.45 16.40 -23.62
C PHE A 368 1.48 16.80 -22.57
N ILE A 369 2.77 16.78 -22.89
CA ILE A 369 3.83 17.16 -21.95
C ILE A 369 3.73 18.65 -21.60
N ALA A 370 3.49 19.51 -22.60
CA ALA A 370 3.28 20.93 -22.40
C ALA A 370 2.08 21.21 -21.48
N TRP A 371 0.95 20.53 -21.72
CA TRP A 371 -0.23 20.62 -20.86
C TRP A 371 0.02 20.09 -19.45
N ALA A 372 0.70 18.95 -19.32
CA ALA A 372 0.97 18.32 -18.04
C ALA A 372 1.93 19.14 -17.17
N THR A 373 2.75 19.98 -17.80
CA THR A 373 3.73 20.85 -17.15
C THR A 373 3.35 22.33 -17.19
N ALA A 374 2.10 22.68 -17.51
CA ALA A 374 1.68 24.08 -17.71
C ALA A 374 1.94 25.00 -16.50
N ASP A 375 1.89 24.47 -15.27
CA ASP A 375 2.19 25.19 -14.03
C ASP A 375 3.70 25.35 -13.75
N ARG A 376 4.55 24.60 -14.46
CA ARG A 376 6.00 24.73 -14.46
C ARG A 376 6.57 24.34 -15.83
N PRO A 377 6.46 25.23 -16.84
CA PRO A 377 6.83 24.93 -18.21
C PRO A 377 8.28 24.45 -18.31
N ILE A 378 8.51 23.44 -19.16
CA ILE A 378 9.86 22.93 -19.47
C ILE A 378 10.18 23.14 -20.95
N CYS A 379 11.47 23.30 -21.26
CA CYS A 379 11.91 23.50 -22.64
C CYS A 379 11.47 22.33 -23.53
N ALA A 380 10.99 22.62 -24.75
CA ALA A 380 10.59 21.59 -25.72
C ALA A 380 11.70 20.58 -26.05
N ALA A 381 12.98 20.99 -25.95
CA ALA A 381 14.12 20.09 -26.12
C ALA A 381 14.18 18.96 -25.06
N SER A 382 13.49 19.10 -23.93
CA SER A 382 13.36 18.06 -22.89
C SER A 382 12.29 17.03 -23.19
N TYR A 383 11.31 17.32 -24.08
CA TYR A 383 10.17 16.44 -24.32
C TYR A 383 10.58 15.03 -24.81
N PRO A 384 11.52 14.87 -25.75
CA PRO A 384 11.98 13.54 -26.16
C PRO A 384 12.61 12.73 -25.01
N ARG A 385 13.35 13.38 -24.11
CA ARG A 385 13.98 12.74 -22.95
C ARG A 385 12.95 12.29 -21.93
N ILE A 386 11.95 13.12 -21.65
CA ILE A 386 10.83 12.78 -20.77
C ILE A 386 10.06 11.59 -21.35
N ARG A 387 9.64 11.66 -22.62
CA ARG A 387 8.96 10.55 -23.33
C ARG A 387 9.72 9.23 -23.21
N ALA A 388 11.01 9.25 -23.50
CA ALA A 388 11.86 8.04 -23.49
C ALA A 388 11.93 7.39 -22.10
N ASN A 389 11.81 8.17 -21.03
CA ASN A 389 11.88 7.71 -19.65
C ASN A 389 10.52 7.40 -19.01
N MET A 390 9.39 7.78 -19.64
CA MET A 390 8.06 7.44 -19.11
C MET A 390 7.67 5.96 -19.30
N ARG A 391 8.62 5.03 -19.44
CA ARG A 391 8.36 3.61 -19.72
C ARG A 391 8.06 2.78 -18.45
N CYS A 392 7.31 3.34 -17.51
CA CYS A 392 7.09 2.74 -16.17
C CYS A 392 6.51 1.31 -16.25
N GLY A 393 5.68 1.02 -17.26
CA GLY A 393 5.09 -0.29 -17.49
C GLY A 393 6.11 -1.41 -17.71
N SER A 394 7.31 -1.13 -18.23
CA SER A 394 8.33 -2.16 -18.43
C SER A 394 8.78 -2.84 -17.14
N CYS A 395 8.62 -2.16 -15.99
CA CYS A 395 8.91 -2.74 -14.68
C CYS A 395 7.61 -3.02 -13.88
N HIS A 396 6.58 -2.21 -14.09
CA HIS A 396 5.37 -2.22 -13.27
C HIS A 396 4.19 -3.00 -13.89
N GLU A 397 4.27 -3.51 -15.12
CA GLU A 397 3.27 -4.48 -15.62
C GLU A 397 3.66 -5.91 -15.26
N GLU A 398 4.96 -6.23 -15.30
CA GLU A 398 5.43 -7.60 -15.12
C GLU A 398 5.91 -7.92 -13.71
N SER A 399 6.69 -7.04 -13.07
CA SER A 399 7.43 -7.39 -11.85
C SER A 399 6.80 -6.88 -10.56
N ALA A 400 6.42 -5.60 -10.52
CA ALA A 400 5.92 -4.96 -9.30
C ALA A 400 4.80 -3.98 -9.63
N LYS A 401 3.55 -4.45 -9.63
CA LYS A 401 2.43 -3.65 -10.10
C LYS A 401 2.22 -2.42 -9.25
N LEU A 402 2.33 -1.24 -9.87
CA LEU A 402 1.94 0.00 -9.24
C LEU A 402 0.66 0.46 -9.91
N ASN A 403 -0.47 0.28 -9.22
CA ASN A 403 -1.79 0.48 -9.81
C ASN A 403 -2.83 0.93 -8.77
N PHE A 404 -2.41 1.75 -7.80
CA PHE A 404 -3.35 2.30 -6.83
C PHE A 404 -3.11 3.80 -6.64
N LEU A 405 -4.21 4.55 -6.55
CA LEU A 405 -4.18 6.01 -6.48
C LEU A 405 -3.38 6.57 -5.30
N LEU A 406 -3.30 5.84 -4.17
CA LEU A 406 -2.54 6.30 -3.00
C LEU A 406 -1.02 6.22 -3.18
N GLY A 407 -0.53 5.24 -3.95
CA GLY A 407 0.88 5.21 -4.34
C GLY A 407 1.27 6.46 -5.15
N MET A 408 0.29 7.02 -5.88
CA MET A 408 0.42 8.24 -6.67
C MET A 408 0.23 9.51 -5.85
N ARG A 409 -0.67 9.49 -4.88
CA ARG A 409 -1.00 10.66 -4.08
C ARG A 409 -1.02 10.27 -2.63
N ASN A 410 -0.11 10.86 -1.87
CA ASN A 410 -0.21 10.80 -0.43
C ASN A 410 -1.43 11.65 -0.06
N ASP A 411 -2.56 11.03 0.29
CA ASP A 411 -3.67 11.69 0.98
C ASP A 411 -3.25 12.30 2.33
N ARG A 412 -1.97 12.13 2.70
CA ARG A 412 -1.33 12.54 3.96
C ARG A 412 -1.97 11.85 5.16
N GLU A 413 -2.90 10.90 4.93
CA GLU A 413 -3.57 10.08 5.93
C GLU A 413 -2.59 9.04 6.50
N VAL A 414 -1.58 8.69 5.71
CA VAL A 414 -0.40 8.05 6.27
C VAL A 414 0.40 9.14 7.00
N ALA A 415 -0.03 9.48 8.22
CA ALA A 415 0.73 10.26 9.20
C ALA A 415 2.16 9.74 9.43
N SER A 416 2.45 8.56 8.90
CA SER A 416 3.75 7.93 8.82
C SER A 416 4.65 8.42 7.69
N PHE A 417 4.25 9.35 6.80
CA PHE A 417 5.10 9.92 5.75
C PHE A 417 5.86 11.16 6.19
N GLU A 418 7.19 11.11 6.03
CA GLU A 418 8.07 12.14 6.58
C GLU A 418 7.98 13.44 5.79
N ALA A 419 8.14 13.37 4.47
CA ALA A 419 8.12 14.54 3.59
C ALA A 419 6.70 14.96 3.16
N LYS A 420 5.68 14.17 3.53
CA LYS A 420 4.30 14.28 3.02
C LYS A 420 4.18 14.20 1.48
N GLU A 421 5.24 13.83 0.77
CA GLU A 421 5.22 13.56 -0.67
C GLU A 421 4.78 12.12 -0.95
N SER A 422 4.25 11.85 -2.14
CA SER A 422 3.97 10.46 -2.54
C SER A 422 5.28 9.70 -2.77
N MET A 423 5.24 8.38 -2.51
CA MET A 423 6.41 7.53 -2.69
C MET A 423 6.87 7.54 -4.16
N VAL A 424 5.94 7.39 -5.10
CA VAL A 424 6.25 7.38 -6.54
C VAL A 424 6.87 8.70 -6.99
N LYS A 425 6.31 9.85 -6.59
CA LYS A 425 6.88 11.17 -6.86
C LYS A 425 8.33 11.23 -6.39
N THR A 426 8.57 10.82 -5.15
CA THR A 426 9.90 10.91 -4.55
C THR A 426 10.92 10.02 -5.27
N TYR A 427 10.56 8.79 -5.63
CA TYR A 427 11.46 7.90 -6.38
C TYR A 427 11.82 8.49 -7.75
N ILE A 428 10.85 9.10 -8.43
CA ILE A 428 11.08 9.76 -9.72
C ILE A 428 11.96 11.01 -9.54
N GLU A 429 11.61 11.92 -8.65
CA GLU A 429 12.32 13.18 -8.45
C GLU A 429 13.72 12.99 -7.88
N LYS A 430 13.96 11.92 -7.11
CA LYS A 430 15.30 11.52 -6.67
C LYS A 430 16.10 10.79 -7.76
N GLY A 431 15.50 10.48 -8.91
CA GLY A 431 16.15 9.81 -10.04
C GLY A 431 16.35 8.32 -9.82
N TYR A 432 15.64 7.71 -8.86
CA TYR A 432 15.65 6.27 -8.65
C TYR A 432 14.76 5.54 -9.65
N MET A 433 13.78 6.25 -10.25
CA MET A 433 12.88 5.72 -11.26
C MET A 433 12.73 6.71 -12.45
N PRO A 434 12.78 6.23 -13.71
CA PRO A 434 13.17 4.87 -14.09
C PRO A 434 14.67 4.63 -13.78
N PRO A 435 15.11 3.38 -13.61
CA PRO A 435 16.51 3.10 -13.29
C PRO A 435 17.45 3.64 -14.37
N HIS A 436 18.63 4.12 -13.97
CA HIS A 436 19.70 4.62 -14.85
C HIS A 436 19.30 5.81 -15.75
N ASN A 437 18.23 6.54 -15.43
CA ASN A 437 17.89 7.76 -16.16
C ASN A 437 18.96 8.84 -15.99
N THR A 438 19.08 9.69 -17.00
CA THR A 438 19.99 10.87 -17.02
C THR A 438 19.21 12.19 -16.96
N LEU A 439 17.96 12.14 -16.47
CA LEU A 439 17.09 13.31 -16.43
C LEU A 439 17.59 14.33 -15.40
N THR A 440 17.51 15.60 -15.78
CA THR A 440 17.74 16.72 -14.86
C THR A 440 16.66 16.75 -13.76
N PRO A 441 16.89 17.43 -12.62
CA PRO A 441 15.84 17.62 -11.59
C PRO A 441 14.50 18.10 -12.16
N ASP A 442 14.51 19.08 -13.07
CA ASP A 442 13.28 19.64 -13.65
C ASP A 442 12.58 18.65 -14.59
N GLU A 443 13.34 17.87 -15.35
CA GLU A 443 12.78 16.80 -16.19
C GLU A 443 12.18 15.66 -15.37
N ARG A 444 12.74 15.34 -14.20
CA ARG A 444 12.17 14.34 -13.29
C ARG A 444 10.85 14.83 -12.70
N THR A 445 10.77 16.09 -12.28
CA THR A 445 9.49 16.69 -11.87
C THR A 445 8.48 16.70 -13.02
N ALA A 446 8.91 17.02 -14.25
CA ALA A 446 8.06 16.97 -15.43
C ALA A 446 7.56 15.54 -15.73
N LEU A 447 8.44 14.54 -15.64
CA LEU A 447 8.09 13.13 -15.78
C LEU A 447 7.03 12.71 -14.76
N TRP A 448 7.21 13.09 -13.50
CA TRP A 448 6.22 12.83 -12.45
C TRP A 448 4.86 13.45 -12.79
N LYS A 449 4.82 14.73 -13.18
CA LYS A 449 3.57 15.41 -13.53
C LYS A 449 2.84 14.74 -14.69
N CYS A 450 3.59 14.38 -15.74
CA CYS A 450 3.07 13.65 -16.88
C CYS A 450 2.49 12.30 -16.45
N LEU A 451 3.23 11.51 -15.66
CA LEU A 451 2.77 10.21 -15.16
C LEU A 451 1.53 10.35 -14.27
N SER A 452 1.51 11.34 -13.38
CA SER A 452 0.38 11.60 -12.49
C SER A 452 -0.89 11.93 -13.26
N LYS A 453 -0.79 12.80 -14.27
CA LYS A 453 -1.95 13.21 -15.09
C LYS A 453 -2.40 12.12 -16.06
N GLU A 454 -1.47 11.36 -16.64
CA GLU A 454 -1.77 10.19 -17.48
C GLU A 454 -2.56 9.14 -16.68
N TYR A 455 -2.13 8.87 -15.44
CA TYR A 455 -2.77 7.87 -14.61
C TYR A 455 -4.12 8.36 -14.05
N PHE A 456 -4.11 9.52 -13.38
CA PHE A 456 -5.30 10.14 -12.82
C PHE A 456 -5.06 11.64 -12.53
N ASP A 457 -5.57 12.50 -13.41
CA ASP A 457 -5.66 13.93 -13.17
C ASP A 457 -6.84 14.24 -12.25
N GLN A 458 -6.55 14.69 -11.02
CA GLN A 458 -7.60 15.07 -10.06
C GLN A 458 -8.41 16.29 -10.47
N SER A 459 -7.82 17.24 -11.19
CA SER A 459 -8.51 18.48 -11.55
C SER A 459 -9.67 18.19 -12.50
N THR A 460 -9.44 17.28 -13.44
CA THR A 460 -10.45 16.85 -14.41
C THR A 460 -11.17 15.57 -14.00
N ARG A 461 -10.66 14.83 -12.99
CA ARG A 461 -11.08 13.47 -12.60
C ARG A 461 -11.10 12.51 -13.80
N ARG A 462 -10.02 12.53 -14.59
CA ARG A 462 -9.84 11.71 -15.81
C ARG A 462 -8.48 11.05 -15.80
N GLY A 463 -8.29 10.06 -16.67
CA GLY A 463 -7.02 9.36 -16.84
C GLY A 463 -7.21 7.84 -16.90
N ARG A 464 -6.11 7.12 -17.12
CA ARG A 464 -6.12 5.65 -17.32
C ARG A 464 -6.87 4.91 -16.23
N PHE A 465 -6.78 5.34 -14.97
CA PHE A 465 -7.49 4.70 -13.86
C PHE A 465 -9.02 4.77 -14.02
N VAL A 466 -9.55 5.93 -14.44
CA VAL A 466 -10.99 6.13 -14.68
C VAL A 466 -11.43 5.35 -15.91
N ASP A 467 -10.65 5.38 -16.99
CA ASP A 467 -10.96 4.62 -18.21
C ASP A 467 -10.99 3.10 -17.94
N TRP A 468 -10.04 2.61 -17.15
CA TRP A 468 -10.02 1.21 -16.70
C TRP A 468 -11.27 0.86 -15.87
N LEU A 469 -11.66 1.70 -14.91
CA LEU A 469 -12.90 1.50 -14.15
C LEU A 469 -14.13 1.45 -15.07
N ARG A 470 -14.12 2.20 -16.18
CA ARG A 470 -15.18 2.20 -17.19
C ARG A 470 -15.14 1.04 -18.18
N GLY A 471 -14.20 0.10 -18.04
CA GLY A 471 -14.03 -0.98 -19.00
C GLY A 471 -13.53 -0.53 -20.36
N VAL A 472 -13.08 0.73 -20.47
CA VAL A 472 -12.38 1.22 -21.65
C VAL A 472 -10.95 0.74 -21.51
N GLU A 473 -10.65 -0.44 -22.04
CA GLU A 473 -9.26 -0.76 -22.35
C GLU A 473 -8.75 0.34 -23.28
N ALA A 474 -7.56 0.87 -22.98
CA ALA A 474 -6.92 1.85 -23.86
C ALA A 474 -6.89 1.22 -25.25
N ARG A 475 -7.80 1.64 -26.14
CA ARG A 475 -7.89 1.11 -27.49
C ARG A 475 -6.52 1.38 -28.11
N SER A 476 -5.87 0.28 -28.49
CA SER A 476 -4.53 0.26 -29.10
C SER A 476 -4.53 0.98 -30.43
#